data_AF-A0MAM3-F1
#
_entry.id   AF-A0MAM3-F1
#
_cell.length_a   1.000
_cell.length_b   1.000
_cell.length_c   1.000
_cell.angle_alpha   90.00
_cell.angle_beta   90.00
_cell.angle_gamma   90.00
#
_symmetry.space_group_name_H-M   'P 1'
#
loop_
_entity.id
_entity.type
_entity.pdbx_description
1 polymer ?
#
loop_
_entity_poly.entity_id
_entity_poly.type
_entity_poly.pdbx_seq_one_letter_code
_entity_poly.pdbx_strand_id
1 'polypeptide(L)'
;ADIGDIVRGKDLFLGTNEEKKPLEENLKKLFKRLYTDLKDPKKSSYNDDGTGNYFKLREYWWNSNRNDVWKAMICEAPNEAKYKIIERDGNIKESAVGQCRCITGDPPTNLDYVPQFFR
;
A
#
# COMPACT_ATOMS: atom_id res chain seq x y z
N ALA A 1 -4.78 -2.73 3.55
CA ALA A 1 -4.50 -1.32 3.92
C ALA A 1 -3.24 -1.23 4.79
N ASP A 2 -3.10 -2.04 5.84
CA ASP A 2 -1.95 -1.98 6.76
C ASP A 2 -0.60 -2.28 6.08
N ILE A 3 -0.52 -3.26 5.18
CA ILE A 3 0.67 -3.49 4.35
C ILE A 3 1.09 -2.20 3.62
N GLY A 4 0.12 -1.44 3.11
CA GLY A 4 0.37 -0.16 2.45
C GLY A 4 0.92 0.88 3.41
N ASP A 5 0.43 0.95 4.65
CA ASP A 5 0.98 1.86 5.66
C ASP A 5 2.39 1.46 6.12
N ILE A 6 2.68 0.17 6.25
CA ILE A 6 4.03 -0.34 6.54
C ILE A 6 4.99 0.09 5.42
N VAL A 7 4.64 -0.20 4.16
CA VAL A 7 5.46 0.18 2.99
C VAL A 7 5.68 1.68 2.93
N ARG A 8 4.66 2.48 3.25
CA ARG A 8 4.71 3.96 3.23
C ARG A 8 5.33 4.59 4.48
N GLY A 9 5.66 3.81 5.50
CA GLY A 9 6.17 4.33 6.78
C GLY A 9 5.14 5.13 7.57
N LYS A 10 3.84 4.82 7.40
CA LYS A 10 2.69 5.43 8.09
C LYS A 10 2.09 4.55 9.17
N ASP A 11 2.57 3.32 9.30
CA ASP A 11 2.05 2.36 10.26
C ASP A 11 2.32 2.78 11.72
N LEU A 12 1.23 2.84 12.50
CA LEU A 12 1.18 3.25 13.90
C LEU A 12 1.43 2.10 14.86
N PHE A 13 1.56 0.83 14.40
CA PHE A 13 1.75 -0.31 15.30
C PHE A 13 3.01 -0.13 16.15
N LEU A 14 2.85 -0.11 17.48
CA LEU A 14 3.94 0.12 18.44
C LEU A 14 4.55 -1.20 18.96
N GLY A 15 4.59 -2.26 18.14
CA GLY A 15 5.05 -3.59 18.53
C GLY A 15 6.43 -3.65 19.19
N THR A 16 6.86 -4.85 19.58
CA THR A 16 8.19 -5.03 20.17
C THR A 16 9.27 -4.51 19.22
N ASN A 17 10.23 -3.77 19.77
CA ASN A 17 11.30 -3.13 19.00
C ASN A 17 12.11 -4.14 18.15
N GLU A 18 12.07 -5.42 18.48
CA GLU A 18 12.84 -6.50 17.86
C GLU A 18 12.38 -6.83 16.44
N GLU A 19 11.08 -6.73 16.12
CA GLU A 19 10.57 -7.03 14.78
C GLU A 19 10.37 -5.78 13.94
N LYS A 20 9.85 -4.71 14.57
CA LYS A 20 9.53 -3.46 13.86
C LYS A 20 10.78 -2.71 13.37
N LYS A 21 11.82 -2.61 14.21
CA LYS A 21 13.02 -1.83 13.85
C LYS A 21 13.75 -2.44 12.65
N PRO A 22 14.05 -3.75 12.62
CA PRO A 22 14.73 -4.33 11.46
C PRO A 22 13.91 -4.20 10.18
N LEU A 23 12.59 -4.35 10.25
CA LEU A 23 11.71 -4.17 9.09
C LEU A 23 11.77 -2.74 8.54
N GLU A 24 11.59 -1.74 9.40
CA GLU A 24 11.63 -0.34 8.98
C GLU A 24 13.01 0.07 8.47
N GLU A 25 14.08 -0.39 9.11
CA GLU A 25 15.45 -0.15 8.64
C GLU A 25 15.71 -0.76 7.26
N ASN A 26 15.20 -1.98 7.01
CA ASN A 26 15.32 -2.64 5.72
C ASN A 26 14.54 -1.89 4.63
N LEU A 27 13.33 -1.42 4.95
CA LEU A 27 12.55 -0.58 4.04
C LEU A 27 13.28 0.74 3.73
N LYS A 28 13.85 1.43 4.73
CA LYS A 28 14.65 2.65 4.52
C LYS A 28 15.86 2.39 3.63
N LYS A 29 16.59 1.28 3.87
CA LYS A 29 17.73 0.87 3.04
C LYS A 29 17.32 0.59 1.59
N LEU A 30 16.19 -0.12 1.40
CA LEU A 30 15.65 -0.41 0.08
C LEU A 30 15.28 0.88 -0.67
N PHE A 31 14.51 1.78 -0.04
CA PHE A 31 14.08 3.01 -0.69
C PHE A 31 15.23 4.00 -0.92
N LYS A 32 16.24 4.01 -0.05
CA LYS A 32 17.51 4.73 -0.31
C LYS A 32 18.17 4.23 -1.59
N ARG A 33 18.26 2.91 -1.78
CA ARG A 33 18.85 2.31 -2.99
C ARG A 33 18.03 2.63 -4.24
N LEU A 34 16.70 2.49 -4.15
CA LEU A 34 15.80 2.88 -5.25
C LEU A 34 15.98 4.37 -5.61
N TYR A 35 16.10 5.24 -4.61
CA TYR A 35 16.35 6.66 -4.82
C TYR A 35 17.69 6.93 -5.49
N THR A 36 18.78 6.27 -5.07
CA THR A 36 20.11 6.43 -5.69
C THR A 36 20.12 6.00 -7.16
N ASP A 37 19.32 4.98 -7.49
CA ASP A 37 19.21 4.42 -8.85
C ASP A 37 18.30 5.27 -9.78
N LEU A 38 17.57 6.26 -9.25
CA LEU A 38 16.81 7.19 -10.08
C LEU A 38 17.74 8.06 -10.95
N LYS A 39 17.32 8.32 -12.19
CA LYS A 39 18.02 9.27 -13.09
C LYS A 39 17.82 10.71 -12.60
N ASP A 40 18.83 11.56 -12.76
CA ASP A 40 18.94 12.88 -12.12
C ASP A 40 17.76 13.86 -12.27
N PRO A 41 16.99 13.93 -13.38
CA PRO A 41 15.82 14.83 -13.39
C PRO A 41 14.67 14.33 -12.50
N LYS A 42 14.61 13.03 -12.17
CA LYS A 42 13.55 12.46 -11.32
C LYS A 42 13.88 12.53 -9.82
N LYS A 43 15.18 12.55 -9.45
CA LYS A 43 15.62 12.57 -8.04
C LYS A 43 15.05 13.76 -7.27
N SER A 44 15.08 14.95 -7.85
CA SER A 44 14.63 16.20 -7.21
C SER A 44 13.16 16.14 -6.74
N SER A 45 12.30 15.37 -7.41
CA SER A 45 10.89 15.21 -7.04
C SER A 45 10.67 14.31 -5.82
N TYR A 46 11.66 13.49 -5.48
CA TYR A 46 11.59 12.46 -4.44
C TYR A 46 12.71 12.59 -3.39
N ASN A 47 13.27 13.79 -3.24
CA ASN A 47 14.30 14.08 -2.24
C ASN A 47 13.90 13.55 -0.86
N ASP A 48 14.91 13.11 -0.11
CA ASP A 48 14.74 12.74 1.28
C ASP A 48 14.20 13.93 2.09
N ASP A 49 13.30 13.65 3.03
CA ASP A 49 12.69 14.61 3.93
C ASP A 49 13.56 14.92 5.15
N GLY A 50 14.84 14.52 5.11
CA GLY A 50 15.80 14.63 6.20
C GLY A 50 15.71 13.49 7.23
N THR A 51 14.74 12.58 7.09
CA THR A 51 14.52 11.46 8.01
C THR A 51 15.03 10.12 7.45
N GLY A 52 15.53 10.10 6.21
CA GLY A 52 15.88 8.89 5.48
C GLY A 52 14.66 8.04 5.11
N ASN A 53 13.44 8.58 5.20
CA ASN A 53 12.21 7.81 5.02
C ASN A 53 11.67 7.88 3.59
N TYR A 54 12.06 8.89 2.80
CA TYR A 54 11.67 9.01 1.40
C TYR A 54 10.15 8.92 1.19
N PHE A 55 9.34 9.57 2.05
CA PHE A 55 7.87 9.44 2.06
C PHE A 55 7.24 9.61 0.67
N LYS A 56 7.67 10.62 -0.11
CA LYS A 56 7.17 10.85 -1.48
C LYS A 56 7.44 9.68 -2.41
N LEU A 57 8.63 9.07 -2.32
CA LEU A 57 9.00 7.92 -3.14
C LEU A 57 8.18 6.69 -2.74
N ARG A 58 8.01 6.46 -1.43
CA ARG A 58 7.23 5.33 -0.92
C ARG A 58 5.75 5.42 -1.30
N GLU A 59 5.15 6.60 -1.20
CA GLU A 59 3.76 6.87 -1.65
C GLU A 59 3.60 6.62 -3.15
N TYR A 60 4.53 7.14 -3.96
CA TYR A 60 4.51 6.95 -5.40
C TYR A 60 4.66 5.47 -5.78
N TRP A 61 5.57 4.77 -5.10
CA TRP A 61 5.77 3.34 -5.29
C TRP A 61 4.51 2.55 -4.95
N TRP A 62 3.88 2.82 -3.78
CA TRP A 62 2.63 2.15 -3.42
C TRP A 62 1.55 2.40 -4.47
N ASN A 63 1.33 3.65 -4.89
CA ASN A 63 0.35 3.99 -5.92
C ASN A 63 0.59 3.25 -7.24
N SER A 64 1.86 3.06 -7.62
CA SER A 64 2.24 2.39 -8.86
C SER A 64 2.10 0.86 -8.79
N ASN A 65 2.23 0.26 -7.61
CA ASN A 65 2.30 -1.20 -7.45
C ASN A 65 1.11 -1.81 -6.70
N ARG A 66 0.20 -1.00 -6.11
CA ARG A 66 -0.92 -1.48 -5.29
C ARG A 66 -1.81 -2.50 -6.01
N ASN A 67 -1.95 -2.38 -7.33
CA ASN A 67 -2.73 -3.32 -8.13
C ASN A 67 -2.10 -4.71 -8.16
N ASP A 68 -0.77 -4.80 -8.30
CA ASP A 68 -0.08 -6.08 -8.32
C ASP A 68 0.03 -6.68 -6.91
N VAL A 69 0.19 -5.83 -5.89
CA VAL A 69 0.09 -6.26 -4.49
C VAL A 69 -1.30 -6.85 -4.21
N TRP A 70 -2.38 -6.20 -4.67
CA TRP A 70 -3.73 -6.73 -4.50
C TRP A 70 -3.94 -8.06 -5.21
N LYS A 71 -3.47 -8.19 -6.46
CA LYS A 71 -3.54 -9.46 -7.21
C LYS A 71 -2.88 -10.59 -6.42
N ALA A 72 -1.70 -10.33 -5.82
CA ALA A 72 -1.02 -11.30 -4.97
C ALA A 72 -1.82 -11.63 -3.69
N MET A 73 -2.42 -10.62 -3.04
CA MET A 73 -3.22 -10.83 -1.83
C MET A 73 -4.45 -11.72 -2.06
N ILE A 74 -5.09 -11.61 -3.24
CA ILE A 74 -6.30 -12.36 -3.55
C ILE A 74 -6.02 -13.74 -4.17
N CYS A 75 -4.76 -14.14 -4.37
CA CYS A 75 -4.41 -15.42 -5.00
C CYS A 75 -5.12 -16.62 -4.38
N GLU A 76 -5.26 -16.63 -3.05
CA GLU A 76 -5.91 -17.71 -2.28
C GLU A 76 -7.36 -17.39 -1.89
N ALA A 77 -7.92 -16.27 -2.34
CA ALA A 77 -9.32 -15.95 -2.06
C ALA A 77 -10.25 -16.94 -2.82
N PRO A 78 -11.37 -17.39 -2.22
CA PRO A 78 -12.31 -18.28 -2.90
C PRO A 78 -12.82 -17.68 -4.21
N ASN A 79 -13.03 -18.52 -5.22
CA ASN A 79 -13.48 -18.08 -6.55
C ASN A 79 -14.79 -17.28 -6.51
N GLU A 80 -15.71 -17.63 -5.61
CA GLU A 80 -17.02 -16.95 -5.43
C GLU A 80 -16.94 -15.72 -4.51
N ALA A 81 -15.81 -15.48 -3.83
CA ALA A 81 -15.71 -14.41 -2.84
C ALA A 81 -15.85 -13.03 -3.49
N LYS A 82 -16.66 -12.17 -2.90
CA LYS A 82 -16.93 -10.80 -3.38
C LYS A 82 -16.54 -9.79 -2.32
N TYR A 83 -15.89 -8.71 -2.74
CA TYR A 83 -15.66 -7.56 -1.87
C TYR A 83 -16.92 -6.69 -1.86
N LYS A 84 -17.46 -6.34 -0.68
CA LYS A 84 -18.71 -5.59 -0.55
C LYS A 84 -18.45 -4.21 0.06
N ILE A 85 -19.10 -3.19 -0.49
CA ILE A 85 -19.11 -1.82 0.01
C ILE A 85 -20.56 -1.43 0.25
N ILE A 86 -20.85 -0.93 1.45
CA ILE A 86 -22.14 -0.33 1.76
C ILE A 86 -22.02 1.16 1.43
N GLU A 87 -22.82 1.62 0.48
CA GLU A 87 -22.89 3.02 0.08
C GLU A 87 -23.75 3.83 1.07
N ARG A 88 -23.70 5.16 0.98
CA ARG A 88 -24.34 6.05 1.96
C ARG A 88 -25.87 5.92 1.99
N ASP A 89 -26.47 5.49 0.90
CA ASP A 89 -27.90 5.23 0.74
C ASP A 89 -28.31 3.82 1.20
N GLY A 90 -27.37 3.02 1.71
CA GLY A 90 -27.59 1.64 2.15
C GLY A 90 -27.47 0.60 1.04
N ASN A 91 -27.21 1.02 -0.22
CA ASN A 91 -27.01 0.09 -1.31
C ASN A 91 -25.69 -0.69 -1.14
N ILE A 92 -25.71 -1.97 -1.52
CA ILE A 92 -24.53 -2.83 -1.47
C ILE A 92 -23.93 -2.91 -2.87
N LYS A 93 -22.70 -2.44 -3.00
CA LYS A 93 -21.89 -2.60 -4.20
C LYS A 93 -20.90 -3.74 -3.99
N GLU A 94 -20.86 -4.67 -4.94
CA GLU A 94 -19.94 -5.81 -4.92
C GLU A 94 -18.85 -5.69 -5.98
N SER A 95 -17.72 -6.37 -5.75
CA SER A 95 -16.71 -6.54 -6.78
C SER A 95 -17.31 -7.23 -8.01
N ALA A 96 -17.04 -6.70 -9.20
CA ALA A 96 -17.66 -7.18 -10.43
C ALA A 96 -17.36 -8.67 -10.70
N VAL A 97 -16.15 -9.12 -10.36
CA VAL A 97 -15.73 -10.53 -10.50
C VAL A 97 -15.55 -11.16 -9.12
N GLY A 98 -15.70 -12.48 -9.06
CA GLY A 98 -15.35 -13.27 -7.88
C GLY A 98 -13.86 -13.17 -7.54
N GLN A 99 -13.44 -13.76 -6.42
CA GLN A 99 -12.09 -13.59 -5.86
C GLN A 99 -11.75 -12.10 -5.60
N CYS A 100 -12.73 -11.33 -5.11
CA CYS A 100 -12.55 -9.97 -4.60
C CYS A 100 -11.88 -8.97 -5.59
N ARG A 101 -12.21 -9.00 -6.89
CA ARG A 101 -11.59 -8.09 -7.88
C ARG A 101 -12.57 -7.43 -8.84
N CYS A 102 -12.16 -6.28 -9.38
CA CYS A 102 -12.82 -5.63 -10.51
C CYS A 102 -12.55 -6.38 -11.82
N ILE A 103 -13.29 -6.07 -12.89
CA ILE A 103 -13.10 -6.67 -14.24
C ILE A 103 -11.67 -6.46 -14.73
N THR A 104 -11.10 -5.28 -14.46
CA THR A 104 -9.73 -4.89 -14.81
C THR A 104 -8.65 -5.53 -13.92
N GLY A 105 -9.05 -6.29 -12.89
CA GLY A 105 -8.15 -6.79 -11.86
C GLY A 105 -7.75 -5.76 -10.80
N ASP A 106 -8.31 -4.55 -10.87
CA ASP A 106 -8.06 -3.49 -9.90
C ASP A 106 -8.65 -3.83 -8.51
N PRO A 107 -8.05 -3.32 -7.43
CA PRO A 107 -8.60 -3.43 -6.09
C PRO A 107 -9.97 -2.75 -6.02
N PRO A 108 -11.02 -3.42 -5.53
CA PRO A 108 -12.34 -2.81 -5.34
C PRO A 108 -12.40 -1.90 -4.10
N THR A 109 -11.26 -1.50 -3.52
CA THR A 109 -11.19 -0.77 -2.25
C THR A 109 -10.16 0.35 -2.29
N ASN A 110 -10.41 1.38 -1.49
CA ASN A 110 -9.50 2.50 -1.21
C ASN A 110 -9.17 2.60 0.28
N LEU A 111 -9.33 1.52 1.05
CA LEU A 111 -8.98 1.52 2.49
C LEU A 111 -7.51 1.87 2.72
N ASP A 112 -6.62 1.58 1.76
CA ASP A 112 -5.22 2.02 1.80
C ASP A 112 -5.04 3.55 1.67
N TYR A 113 -6.09 4.32 1.38
CA TYR A 113 -6.08 5.79 1.42
C TYR A 113 -6.87 6.37 2.59
N VAL A 114 -7.38 5.52 3.50
CA VAL A 114 -8.03 5.93 4.74
C VAL A 114 -6.98 5.94 5.87
N PRO A 115 -6.87 7.00 6.68
CA PRO A 115 -5.93 7.03 7.82
C PRO A 115 -6.14 5.81 8.75
N GLN A 116 -5.05 5.20 9.21
CA GLN A 116 -5.09 3.94 9.96
C GLN A 116 -6.03 3.93 11.15
N PHE A 117 -6.10 5.04 11.89
CA PHE A 117 -6.97 5.18 13.05
C PHE A 117 -8.46 4.98 12.73
N PHE A 118 -8.90 5.24 11.49
CA PHE A 118 -10.30 5.13 11.06
C PHE A 118 -10.63 3.82 10.33
N ARG A 119 -9.68 2.88 10.23
CA ARG A 119 -9.88 1.59 9.58
C ARG A 119 -10.28 0.53 10.58
#